data_AF-A0A348W0J1-F1
#
_entry.id   AF-A0A348W0J1-F1
#
_cell.length_a   1.000
_cell.length_b   1.000
_cell.length_c   1.000
_cell.angle_alpha   90.00
_cell.angle_beta   90.00
_cell.angle_gamma   90.00
#
_symmetry.space_group_name_H-M   'P 1'
#
loop_
_entity.id
_entity.type
_entity.pdbx_description
1 polymer ?
#
loop_
_entity_poly.entity_id
_entity_poly.type
_entity_poly.pdbx_seq_one_letter_code
_entity_poly.pdbx_strand_id
1 'polypeptide(L)'
;MGRKPTVGKEKIQEAALRVFLKKGYDDTSMRDIAKEADCSVGLAYNYFETKDAVFSGAIDVFFKSYHVKFEQIVQQAYRNPFQCLNTFFVEVYNMTTDFKKEFVGKIHWTIRYAIRERFLSIIETYLKRIILNVCEWGAKPVLNLDLTTTMLTYGVCGSIVYSDNKFLDENLSELRKGTNLVMGLTEEKVGLTIPLYAFDKDLSQIKELFSFIGAPMNDMTIIRKIRNREILVFLESNGKINNMVSYDLKDNVIDAFIIKDEKMKSIVEARLMVSALAQFPLGTVVKAIAKDDYTNKLYQDFGFKKSAEQKEDGKTVYEILVPESAHDFVYAFMDKRNGK
;
A
#
# COMPACT_ATOMS: atom_id res chain seq x y z
N MET A 1 -41.33 -19.15 -31.56
CA MET A 1 -40.90 -17.90 -30.90
C MET A 1 -39.74 -18.24 -29.96
N GLY A 2 -38.52 -17.78 -30.27
CA GLY A 2 -37.36 -17.99 -29.40
C GLY A 2 -37.49 -17.13 -28.13
N ARG A 3 -37.30 -17.75 -26.96
CA ARG A 3 -37.28 -17.07 -25.66
C ARG A 3 -36.13 -16.04 -25.69
N LYS A 4 -36.44 -14.74 -25.66
CA LYS A 4 -35.41 -13.70 -25.47
C LYS A 4 -34.62 -14.03 -24.19
N PRO A 5 -33.29 -13.86 -24.16
CA PRO A 5 -32.52 -14.04 -22.94
C PRO A 5 -33.11 -13.16 -21.84
N THR A 6 -33.49 -13.75 -20.71
CA THR A 6 -33.95 -12.99 -19.54
C THR A 6 -32.84 -12.06 -19.08
N VAL A 7 -33.12 -10.75 -19.12
CA VAL A 7 -32.24 -9.72 -18.57
C VAL A 7 -31.98 -10.02 -17.10
N GLY A 8 -30.73 -10.32 -16.75
CA GLY A 8 -30.33 -10.62 -15.37
C GLY A 8 -30.20 -9.37 -14.50
N LYS A 9 -30.20 -9.56 -13.18
CA LYS A 9 -30.06 -8.50 -12.16
C LYS A 9 -28.88 -7.56 -12.44
N GLU A 10 -27.72 -8.10 -12.79
CA GLU A 10 -26.50 -7.32 -13.09
C GLU A 10 -26.70 -6.37 -14.29
N LYS A 11 -27.37 -6.81 -15.36
CA LYS A 11 -27.64 -5.96 -16.54
C LYS A 11 -28.53 -4.77 -16.18
N ILE A 12 -29.49 -4.94 -15.26
CA ILE A 12 -30.32 -3.83 -14.76
C ILE A 12 -29.49 -2.87 -13.91
N GLN A 13 -28.58 -3.37 -13.07
CA GLN A 13 -27.68 -2.53 -12.26
C GLN A 13 -26.71 -1.71 -13.13
N GLU A 14 -26.13 -2.33 -14.16
CA GLU A 14 -25.24 -1.63 -15.12
C GLU A 14 -25.99 -0.56 -15.92
N ALA A 15 -27.21 -0.88 -16.39
CA ALA A 15 -28.09 0.09 -17.04
C ALA A 15 -28.42 1.24 -16.09
N ALA A 16 -28.82 0.93 -14.87
CA ALA A 16 -29.12 1.92 -13.85
C ALA A 16 -27.92 2.82 -13.57
N LEU A 17 -26.72 2.26 -13.43
CA LEU A 17 -25.48 3.02 -13.23
C LEU A 17 -25.28 4.06 -14.35
N ARG A 18 -25.43 3.66 -15.62
CA ARG A 18 -25.30 4.58 -16.76
C ARG A 18 -26.34 5.71 -16.72
N VAL A 19 -27.60 5.39 -16.41
CA VAL A 19 -28.66 6.40 -16.32
C VAL A 19 -28.40 7.36 -15.16
N PHE A 20 -28.06 6.84 -13.97
CA PHE A 20 -27.76 7.63 -12.79
C PHE A 20 -26.57 8.56 -13.02
N LEU A 21 -25.46 8.07 -13.56
CA LEU A 21 -24.26 8.89 -13.81
C LEU A 21 -24.59 10.10 -14.70
N LYS A 22 -25.49 9.93 -15.68
CA LYS A 22 -25.90 10.98 -16.61
C LYS A 22 -26.95 11.94 -16.04
N LYS A 23 -28.01 11.41 -15.43
CA LYS A 23 -29.20 12.20 -15.04
C LYS A 23 -29.21 12.62 -13.57
N GLY A 24 -28.41 11.99 -12.71
CA GLY A 24 -28.56 12.13 -11.28
C GLY A 24 -29.63 11.20 -10.70
N TYR A 25 -29.71 11.15 -9.37
CA TYR A 25 -30.66 10.30 -8.67
C TYR A 25 -32.12 10.74 -8.87
N ASP A 26 -32.41 12.03 -8.70
CA ASP A 26 -33.78 12.56 -8.70
C ASP A 26 -34.46 12.46 -10.06
N ASP A 27 -33.74 12.84 -11.13
CA ASP A 27 -34.27 12.83 -12.51
C ASP A 27 -34.29 11.43 -13.16
N THR A 28 -33.78 10.41 -12.47
CA THR A 28 -33.81 9.02 -12.93
C THR A 28 -35.09 8.33 -12.46
N SER A 29 -35.83 7.74 -13.39
CA SER A 29 -37.00 6.91 -13.10
C SER A 29 -36.73 5.41 -13.35
N MET A 30 -37.50 4.54 -12.71
CA MET A 30 -37.46 3.09 -13.00
C MET A 30 -37.78 2.77 -14.47
N ARG A 31 -38.55 3.65 -15.15
CA ARG A 31 -38.83 3.51 -16.59
C ARG A 31 -37.61 3.79 -17.45
N ASP A 32 -36.83 4.81 -17.10
CA ASP A 32 -35.57 5.11 -17.79
C ASP A 32 -34.60 3.94 -17.68
N ILE A 33 -34.48 3.36 -16.49
CA ILE A 33 -33.61 2.19 -16.22
C ILE A 33 -34.07 0.97 -17.02
N ALA A 34 -35.38 0.65 -16.98
CA ALA A 34 -35.92 -0.48 -17.71
C ALA A 34 -35.69 -0.36 -19.22
N LYS A 35 -35.85 0.86 -19.76
CA LYS A 35 -35.55 1.18 -21.16
C LYS A 35 -34.07 0.99 -21.49
N GLU A 36 -33.17 1.50 -20.66
CA GLU A 36 -31.72 1.32 -20.83
C GLU A 36 -31.29 -0.15 -20.73
N ALA A 37 -31.95 -0.94 -19.89
CA ALA A 37 -31.68 -2.37 -19.72
C ALA A 37 -32.30 -3.28 -20.80
N ASP A 38 -33.10 -2.72 -21.72
CA ASP A 38 -33.93 -3.45 -22.68
C ASP A 38 -34.83 -4.49 -21.99
N CYS A 39 -35.58 -4.05 -20.97
CA CYS A 39 -36.51 -4.88 -20.22
C CYS A 39 -37.84 -4.16 -19.92
N SER A 40 -38.84 -4.91 -19.45
CA SER A 40 -40.09 -4.31 -19.00
C SER A 40 -39.92 -3.68 -17.61
N VAL A 41 -40.68 -2.63 -17.35
CA VAL A 41 -40.70 -1.95 -16.03
C VAL A 41 -41.09 -2.94 -14.92
N GLY A 42 -42.04 -3.83 -15.19
CA GLY A 42 -42.42 -4.90 -14.25
C GLY A 42 -41.26 -5.86 -13.96
N LEU A 43 -40.44 -6.23 -14.96
CA LEU A 43 -39.25 -7.05 -14.72
C LEU A 43 -38.21 -6.31 -13.86
N ALA A 44 -38.03 -5.00 -14.08
CA ALA A 44 -37.15 -4.19 -13.26
C ALA A 44 -37.61 -4.15 -11.79
N TYR A 45 -38.91 -3.95 -11.54
CA TYR A 45 -39.49 -3.99 -10.20
C TYR A 45 -39.43 -5.38 -9.54
N ASN A 46 -39.51 -6.46 -10.33
CA ASN A 46 -39.33 -7.81 -9.81
C ASN A 46 -37.93 -8.04 -9.22
N TYR A 47 -36.90 -7.37 -9.76
CA TYR A 47 -35.53 -7.47 -9.22
C TYR A 47 -35.22 -6.40 -8.17
N PHE A 48 -35.83 -5.22 -8.27
CA PHE A 48 -35.59 -4.08 -7.39
C PHE A 48 -36.90 -3.39 -7.03
N GLU A 49 -37.37 -3.61 -5.80
CA GLU A 49 -38.66 -3.09 -5.34
C GLU A 49 -38.73 -1.55 -5.35
N THR A 50 -37.59 -0.88 -5.17
CA THR A 50 -37.50 0.58 -5.08
C THR A 50 -36.37 1.17 -5.93
N LYS A 51 -36.47 2.48 -6.22
CA LYS A 51 -35.38 3.24 -6.87
C LYS A 51 -34.10 3.22 -6.02
N ASP A 52 -34.23 3.23 -4.69
CA ASP A 52 -33.10 3.13 -3.77
C ASP A 52 -32.39 1.77 -3.89
N ALA A 53 -33.14 0.68 -3.98
CA ALA A 53 -32.57 -0.66 -4.11
C ALA A 53 -31.76 -0.81 -5.39
N VAL A 54 -32.27 -0.30 -6.52
CA VAL A 54 -31.51 -0.32 -7.79
C VAL A 54 -30.33 0.66 -7.76
N PHE A 55 -30.45 1.80 -7.07
CA PHE A 55 -29.35 2.74 -6.89
C PHE A 55 -28.20 2.12 -6.08
N SER A 56 -28.50 1.52 -4.93
CA SER A 56 -27.50 0.78 -4.14
C SER A 56 -26.83 -0.29 -4.99
N GLY A 57 -27.62 -1.06 -5.74
CA GLY A 57 -27.08 -2.09 -6.63
C GLY A 57 -26.19 -1.53 -7.74
N ALA A 58 -26.53 -0.38 -8.32
CA ALA A 58 -25.72 0.30 -9.33
C ALA A 58 -24.38 0.80 -8.75
N ILE A 59 -24.41 1.33 -7.53
CA ILE A 59 -23.21 1.77 -6.80
C ILE A 59 -22.32 0.57 -6.43
N ASP A 60 -22.90 -0.57 -6.05
CA ASP A 60 -22.10 -1.79 -5.79
C ASP A 60 -21.41 -2.30 -7.07
N VAL A 61 -22.09 -2.23 -8.23
CA VAL A 61 -21.47 -2.52 -9.53
C VAL A 61 -20.30 -1.58 -9.82
N PHE A 62 -20.46 -0.28 -9.54
CA PHE A 62 -19.40 0.72 -9.70
C PHE A 62 -18.15 0.37 -8.87
N PHE A 63 -18.32 -0.08 -7.62
CA PHE A 63 -17.21 -0.37 -6.70
C PHE A 63 -16.68 -1.81 -6.75
N LYS A 64 -17.25 -2.69 -7.57
CA LYS A 64 -16.81 -4.10 -7.67
C LYS A 64 -15.30 -4.24 -7.92
N SER A 65 -14.74 -3.41 -8.81
CA SER A 65 -13.30 -3.41 -9.12
C SER A 65 -12.44 -2.82 -7.99
N TYR A 66 -12.97 -1.86 -7.23
CA TYR A 66 -12.29 -1.26 -6.09
C TYR A 66 -12.15 -2.25 -4.94
N HIS A 67 -13.17 -3.07 -4.67
CA HIS A 67 -13.08 -4.14 -3.68
C HIS A 67 -11.93 -5.11 -3.98
N VAL A 68 -11.75 -5.50 -5.25
CA VAL A 68 -10.62 -6.35 -5.67
C VAL A 68 -9.28 -5.66 -5.41
N LYS A 69 -9.14 -4.38 -5.78
CA LYS A 69 -7.92 -3.60 -5.54
C LYS A 69 -7.61 -3.46 -4.04
N PHE A 70 -8.61 -3.16 -3.21
CA PHE A 70 -8.40 -3.04 -1.77
C PHE A 70 -8.08 -4.36 -1.09
N GLU A 71 -8.68 -5.47 -1.51
CA GLU A 71 -8.25 -6.79 -1.04
C GLU A 71 -6.77 -7.04 -1.36
N GLN A 72 -6.32 -6.72 -2.58
CA GLN A 72 -4.90 -6.84 -2.93
C GLN A 72 -3.99 -5.98 -2.04
N ILE A 73 -4.40 -4.75 -1.71
CA ILE A 73 -3.66 -3.88 -0.79
C ILE A 73 -3.59 -4.48 0.61
N VAL A 74 -4.69 -5.06 1.12
CA VAL A 74 -4.68 -5.74 2.42
C VAL A 74 -3.78 -6.98 2.39
N GLN A 75 -3.80 -7.77 1.32
CA GLN A 75 -2.90 -8.92 1.19
C GLN A 75 -1.43 -8.48 1.19
N GLN A 76 -1.10 -7.40 0.48
CA GLN A 76 0.24 -6.81 0.53
C GLN A 76 0.60 -6.28 1.91
N ALA A 77 -0.38 -5.79 2.68
CA ALA A 77 -0.15 -5.31 4.04
C ALA A 77 0.36 -6.40 4.99
N TYR A 78 -0.08 -7.65 4.84
CA TYR A 78 0.45 -8.77 5.62
C TYR A 78 1.92 -9.09 5.30
N ARG A 79 2.35 -8.81 4.06
CA ARG A 79 3.74 -8.99 3.63
C ARG A 79 4.64 -7.81 4.02
N ASN A 80 4.10 -6.60 3.94
CA ASN A 80 4.82 -5.36 4.27
C ASN A 80 4.06 -4.52 5.30
N PRO A 81 3.97 -4.98 6.56
CA PRO A 81 3.20 -4.30 7.59
C PRO A 81 3.75 -2.91 7.91
N PHE A 82 5.05 -2.68 7.70
CA PHE A 82 5.68 -1.41 8.08
C PHE A 82 5.42 -0.28 7.08
N GLN A 83 5.12 -0.58 5.82
CA GLN A 83 4.78 0.44 4.81
C GLN A 83 3.30 0.49 4.43
N CYS A 84 2.51 -0.49 4.84
CA CYS A 84 1.16 -0.70 4.32
C CYS A 84 0.20 0.49 4.48
N LEU A 85 0.25 1.25 5.58
CA LEU A 85 -0.58 2.44 5.75
C LEU A 85 -0.23 3.53 4.72
N ASN A 86 1.08 3.76 4.51
CA ASN A 86 1.51 4.73 3.50
C ASN A 86 1.15 4.27 2.09
N THR A 87 1.36 2.99 1.77
CA THR A 87 0.93 2.39 0.50
C THR A 87 -0.57 2.58 0.30
N PHE A 88 -1.39 2.30 1.32
CA PHE A 88 -2.83 2.47 1.27
C PHE A 88 -3.24 3.90 0.95
N PHE A 89 -2.70 4.91 1.64
CA PHE A 89 -3.04 6.31 1.36
C PHE A 89 -2.61 6.76 -0.03
N VAL A 90 -1.45 6.31 -0.51
CA VAL A 90 -0.99 6.56 -1.88
C VAL A 90 -1.96 5.95 -2.91
N GLU A 91 -2.42 4.72 -2.68
CA GLU A 91 -3.41 4.08 -3.56
C GLU A 91 -4.76 4.80 -3.54
N VAL A 92 -5.23 5.25 -2.38
CA VAL A 92 -6.44 6.08 -2.27
C VAL A 92 -6.28 7.40 -3.05
N TYR A 93 -5.12 8.04 -2.97
CA TYR A 93 -4.79 9.25 -3.74
C TYR A 93 -4.80 8.99 -5.25
N ASN A 94 -4.15 7.90 -5.69
CA ASN A 94 -4.09 7.52 -7.11
C ASN A 94 -5.49 7.23 -7.66
N MET A 95 -6.27 6.41 -6.95
CA MET A 95 -7.66 6.10 -7.31
C MET A 95 -8.54 7.35 -7.38
N THR A 96 -8.37 8.29 -6.44
CA THR A 96 -9.11 9.57 -6.45
C THR A 96 -8.71 10.43 -7.65
N THR A 97 -7.42 10.47 -7.97
CA THR A 97 -6.89 11.22 -9.10
C THR A 97 -7.36 10.64 -10.42
N ASP A 98 -7.35 9.32 -10.57
CA ASP A 98 -7.85 8.64 -11.76
C ASP A 98 -9.36 8.81 -11.92
N PHE A 99 -10.13 8.71 -10.82
CA PHE A 99 -11.56 9.01 -10.83
C PHE A 99 -11.84 10.45 -11.30
N LYS A 100 -11.07 11.43 -10.82
CA LYS A 100 -11.18 12.82 -11.28
C LYS A 100 -10.91 12.90 -12.79
N LYS A 101 -9.81 12.32 -13.28
CA LYS A 101 -9.48 12.32 -14.72
C LYS A 101 -10.59 11.69 -15.57
N GLU A 102 -11.17 10.59 -15.10
CA GLU A 102 -12.20 9.86 -15.84
C GLU A 102 -13.54 10.60 -15.86
N PHE A 103 -14.00 11.12 -14.72
CA PHE A 103 -15.38 11.55 -14.52
C PHE A 103 -15.60 13.06 -14.34
N VAL A 104 -14.55 13.88 -14.25
CA VAL A 104 -14.71 15.35 -14.14
C VAL A 104 -15.55 15.91 -15.28
N GLY A 105 -16.61 16.64 -14.93
CA GLY A 105 -17.56 17.24 -15.87
C GLY A 105 -18.49 16.25 -16.59
N LYS A 106 -18.39 14.95 -16.32
CA LYS A 106 -19.17 13.89 -17.00
C LYS A 106 -20.26 13.26 -16.14
N ILE A 107 -20.19 13.45 -14.82
CA ILE A 107 -21.14 12.86 -13.87
C ILE A 107 -21.95 13.92 -13.16
N HIS A 108 -23.21 13.59 -12.89
CA HIS A 108 -24.08 14.43 -12.09
C HIS A 108 -23.57 14.58 -10.65
N TRP A 109 -23.68 15.78 -10.07
CA TRP A 109 -23.08 16.11 -8.77
C TRP A 109 -23.63 15.27 -7.61
N THR A 110 -24.93 14.92 -7.63
CA THR A 110 -25.54 14.05 -6.60
C THR A 110 -24.91 12.65 -6.61
N ILE A 111 -24.61 12.11 -7.79
CA ILE A 111 -23.95 10.81 -7.92
C ILE A 111 -22.48 10.93 -7.50
N ARG A 112 -21.80 12.01 -7.89
CA ARG A 112 -20.43 12.28 -7.43
C ARG A 112 -20.33 12.28 -5.91
N TYR A 113 -21.30 12.89 -5.22
CA TYR A 113 -21.34 12.91 -3.76
C TYR A 113 -21.57 11.51 -3.18
N ALA A 114 -22.57 10.78 -3.69
CA ALA A 114 -22.86 9.42 -3.24
C ALA A 114 -21.67 8.46 -3.46
N ILE A 115 -20.96 8.57 -4.59
CA ILE A 115 -19.74 7.80 -4.86
C ILE A 115 -18.65 8.13 -3.83
N ARG A 116 -18.43 9.42 -3.50
CA ARG A 116 -17.42 9.81 -2.51
C ARG A 116 -17.73 9.25 -1.13
N GLU A 117 -18.97 9.39 -0.66
CA GLU A 117 -19.40 8.85 0.63
C GLU A 117 -19.29 7.32 0.66
N ARG A 118 -19.77 6.64 -0.39
CA ARG A 118 -19.65 5.19 -0.49
C ARG A 118 -18.18 4.76 -0.50
N PHE A 119 -17.32 5.46 -1.22
CA PHE A 119 -15.89 5.17 -1.26
C PHE A 119 -15.28 5.21 0.14
N LEU A 120 -15.57 6.25 0.94
CA LEU A 120 -15.11 6.34 2.33
C LEU A 120 -15.62 5.16 3.19
N SER A 121 -16.89 4.78 3.05
CA SER A 121 -17.43 3.62 3.79
C SER A 121 -16.76 2.29 3.40
N ILE A 122 -16.38 2.14 2.13
CA ILE A 122 -15.67 0.97 1.62
C ILE A 122 -14.26 0.94 2.18
N ILE A 123 -13.50 2.03 2.05
CA ILE A 123 -12.11 2.08 2.51
C ILE A 123 -12.01 1.89 4.03
N GLU A 124 -13.00 2.33 4.82
CA GLU A 124 -13.02 2.16 6.28
C GLU A 124 -12.90 0.67 6.67
N THR A 125 -13.62 -0.20 5.97
CA THR A 125 -13.60 -1.65 6.21
C THR A 125 -12.20 -2.24 5.97
N TYR A 126 -11.53 -1.81 4.90
CA TYR A 126 -10.19 -2.28 4.56
C TYR A 126 -9.11 -1.67 5.44
N LEU A 127 -9.22 -0.37 5.73
CA LEU A 127 -8.29 0.35 6.59
C LEU A 127 -8.29 -0.24 8.01
N LYS A 128 -9.46 -0.64 8.54
CA LYS A 128 -9.54 -1.33 9.83
C LYS A 128 -8.69 -2.60 9.88
N ARG A 129 -8.73 -3.41 8.82
CA ARG A 129 -7.91 -4.64 8.69
C ARG A 129 -6.42 -4.31 8.62
N ILE A 130 -6.05 -3.24 7.90
CA ILE A 130 -4.66 -2.77 7.82
C ILE A 130 -4.18 -2.30 9.19
N ILE A 131 -4.94 -1.45 9.89
CA ILE A 131 -4.58 -0.97 11.23
C ILE A 131 -4.45 -2.13 12.20
N LEU A 132 -5.38 -3.10 12.18
CA LEU A 132 -5.31 -4.30 12.99
C LEU A 132 -4.00 -5.07 12.76
N ASN A 133 -3.65 -5.33 11.50
CA ASN A 133 -2.38 -5.96 11.14
C ASN A 133 -1.19 -5.16 11.69
N VAL A 134 -1.13 -3.84 11.50
CA VAL A 134 -0.01 -3.02 12.02
C VAL A 134 0.06 -3.04 13.56
N CYS A 135 -1.08 -3.15 14.25
CA CYS A 135 -1.14 -3.31 15.70
C CYS A 135 -0.58 -4.66 16.17
N GLU A 136 -0.81 -5.74 15.44
CA GLU A 136 -0.17 -7.05 15.70
C GLU A 136 1.36 -6.95 15.64
N TRP A 137 1.87 -6.07 14.76
CA TRP A 137 3.29 -5.74 14.64
C TRP A 137 3.79 -4.69 15.66
N GLY A 138 3.01 -4.43 16.71
CA GLY A 138 3.42 -3.65 17.88
C GLY A 138 3.11 -2.15 17.79
N ALA A 139 2.41 -1.68 16.76
CA ALA A 139 1.89 -0.31 16.78
C ALA A 139 0.82 -0.16 17.87
N LYS A 140 0.80 1.03 18.49
CA LYS A 140 -0.11 1.35 19.60
C LYS A 140 -0.80 2.67 19.31
N PRO A 141 -1.90 2.66 18.53
CA PRO A 141 -2.71 3.85 18.31
C PRO A 141 -3.13 4.49 19.63
N VAL A 142 -3.25 5.82 19.63
CA VAL A 142 -3.66 6.60 20.81
C VAL A 142 -5.13 6.38 21.14
N LEU A 143 -5.94 6.14 20.11
CA LEU A 143 -7.38 5.85 20.23
C LEU A 143 -7.63 4.33 20.11
N ASN A 144 -8.85 3.91 20.45
CA ASN A 144 -9.27 2.54 20.16
C ASN A 144 -9.35 2.29 18.64
N LEU A 145 -9.34 1.02 18.24
CA LEU A 145 -9.28 0.61 16.83
C LEU A 145 -10.37 1.25 15.96
N ASP A 146 -11.61 1.32 16.45
CA ASP A 146 -12.73 1.88 15.69
C ASP A 146 -12.54 3.37 15.47
N LEU A 147 -12.25 4.13 16.54
CA LEU A 147 -12.03 5.58 16.42
C LEU A 147 -10.77 5.92 15.62
N THR A 148 -9.69 5.15 15.75
CA THR A 148 -8.50 5.31 14.90
C THR A 148 -8.86 5.10 13.43
N THR A 149 -9.62 4.05 13.11
CA THR A 149 -10.07 3.77 11.74
C THR A 149 -10.93 4.89 11.21
N THR A 150 -11.95 5.32 11.95
CA THR A 150 -12.85 6.41 11.55
C THR A 150 -12.08 7.72 11.37
N MET A 151 -11.18 8.09 12.29
CA MET A 151 -10.36 9.30 12.17
C MET A 151 -9.46 9.28 10.92
N LEU A 152 -8.79 8.17 10.63
CA LEU A 152 -7.94 8.06 9.44
C LEU A 152 -8.77 7.99 8.15
N THR A 153 -9.95 7.37 8.19
CA THR A 153 -10.86 7.30 7.04
C THR A 153 -11.42 8.67 6.71
N TYR A 154 -12.15 9.31 7.63
CA TYR A 154 -12.87 10.55 7.32
C TYR A 154 -11.97 11.78 7.46
N GLY A 155 -10.90 11.73 8.25
CA GLY A 155 -9.93 12.81 8.38
C GLY A 155 -8.89 12.77 7.26
N VAL A 156 -8.07 11.72 7.19
CA VAL A 156 -6.96 11.65 6.20
C VAL A 156 -7.48 11.30 4.82
N CYS A 157 -8.19 10.18 4.67
CA CYS A 157 -8.70 9.79 3.35
C CYS A 157 -9.81 10.72 2.87
N GLY A 158 -10.65 11.25 3.77
CA GLY A 158 -11.59 12.31 3.45
C GLY A 158 -10.88 13.53 2.87
N SER A 159 -9.79 14.00 3.48
CA SER A 159 -8.97 15.07 2.90
C SER A 159 -8.51 14.73 1.49
N ILE A 160 -8.02 13.50 1.24
CA ILE A 160 -7.59 13.04 -0.08
C ILE A 160 -8.74 13.04 -1.10
N VAL A 161 -9.92 12.58 -0.72
CA VAL A 161 -11.09 12.41 -1.60
C VAL A 161 -11.76 13.75 -1.93
N TYR A 162 -11.80 14.66 -0.96
CA TYR A 162 -12.52 15.94 -1.07
C TYR A 162 -11.67 17.08 -1.63
N SER A 163 -10.38 17.15 -1.29
CA SER A 163 -9.51 18.25 -1.69
C SER A 163 -9.09 18.18 -3.16
N ASP A 164 -8.70 19.32 -3.72
CA ASP A 164 -8.00 19.36 -5.00
C ASP A 164 -6.55 18.87 -4.86
N ASN A 165 -5.93 18.52 -5.99
CA ASN A 165 -4.60 17.91 -5.98
C ASN A 165 -3.53 18.90 -5.50
N LYS A 166 -3.67 20.20 -5.79
CA LYS A 166 -2.71 21.22 -5.37
C LYS A 166 -2.69 21.34 -3.85
N PHE A 167 -3.87 21.43 -3.22
CA PHE A 167 -3.99 21.44 -1.76
C PHE A 167 -3.36 20.21 -1.14
N LEU A 168 -3.59 19.02 -1.72
CA LEU A 168 -2.99 17.80 -1.20
C LEU A 168 -1.47 17.84 -1.30
N ASP A 169 -0.93 18.13 -2.48
CA ASP A 169 0.52 18.16 -2.71
C ASP A 169 1.23 19.14 -1.74
N GLU A 170 0.60 20.27 -1.40
CA GLU A 170 1.09 21.24 -0.42
C GLU A 170 0.98 20.77 1.05
N ASN A 171 0.08 19.84 1.37
CA ASN A 171 -0.27 19.45 2.74
C ASN A 171 -0.02 17.96 3.08
N LEU A 172 0.53 17.16 2.17
CA LEU A 172 0.81 15.73 2.39
C LEU A 172 1.67 15.49 3.66
N SER A 173 2.62 16.37 3.96
CA SER A 173 3.45 16.27 5.16
C SER A 173 2.64 16.43 6.44
N GLU A 174 1.66 17.33 6.46
CA GLU A 174 0.80 17.57 7.62
C GLU A 174 -0.20 16.43 7.83
N LEU A 175 -0.77 15.89 6.74
CA LEU A 175 -1.62 14.69 6.81
C LEU A 175 -0.86 13.48 7.38
N ARG A 176 0.42 13.32 6.99
CA ARG A 176 1.30 12.30 7.55
C ARG A 176 1.56 12.52 9.04
N LYS A 177 1.80 13.77 9.49
CA LYS A 177 1.94 14.08 10.92
C LYS A 177 0.67 13.70 11.70
N GLY A 178 -0.50 14.06 11.20
CA GLY A 178 -1.79 13.69 11.79
C GLY A 178 -1.95 12.17 11.92
N THR A 179 -1.60 11.43 10.87
CA THR A 179 -1.59 9.96 10.88
C THR A 179 -0.67 9.41 11.98
N ASN A 180 0.57 9.90 12.04
CA ASN A 180 1.57 9.46 13.01
C ASN A 180 1.09 9.69 14.45
N LEU A 181 0.51 10.86 14.73
CA LEU A 181 -0.05 11.19 16.04
C LEU A 181 -1.17 10.22 16.44
N VAL A 182 -2.13 9.94 15.54
CA VAL A 182 -3.21 9.00 15.81
C VAL A 182 -2.68 7.57 16.03
N MET A 183 -1.62 7.20 15.33
CA MET A 183 -0.94 5.89 15.45
C MET A 183 0.02 5.81 16.66
N GLY A 184 0.13 6.87 17.48
CA GLY A 184 1.00 6.90 18.66
C GLY A 184 2.49 6.99 18.33
N LEU A 185 2.84 7.40 17.12
CA LEU A 185 4.22 7.59 16.67
C LEU A 185 4.66 9.03 16.93
N THR A 186 5.67 9.20 17.79
CA THR A 186 6.35 10.49 18.00
C THR A 186 7.31 10.77 16.85
N GLU A 187 7.67 12.03 16.59
CA GLU A 187 8.61 12.39 15.51
C GLU A 187 9.96 11.65 15.61
N GLU A 188 10.44 11.39 16.83
CA GLU A 188 11.64 10.57 17.08
C GLU A 188 11.44 9.10 16.71
N LYS A 189 10.25 8.54 16.98
CA LYS A 189 9.93 7.14 16.68
C LYS A 189 9.63 6.92 15.20
N VAL A 190 9.01 7.87 14.50
CA VAL A 190 8.66 7.74 13.07
C VAL A 190 9.90 7.38 12.24
N GLY A 191 11.00 8.11 12.47
CA GLY A 191 12.26 7.93 11.75
C GLY A 191 12.97 6.59 12.00
N LEU A 192 12.56 5.86 13.04
CA LEU A 192 13.14 4.57 13.44
C LEU A 192 12.16 3.41 13.23
N THR A 193 10.93 3.67 12.78
CA THR A 193 9.85 2.67 12.71
C THR A 193 9.31 2.42 11.31
N ILE A 194 9.42 3.37 10.39
CA ILE A 194 8.91 3.18 9.02
C ILE A 194 10.06 3.29 8.01
N PRO A 195 10.45 2.19 7.34
CA PRO A 195 11.32 2.28 6.17
C PRO A 195 10.64 3.10 5.06
N LEU A 196 11.38 4.02 4.44
CA LEU A 196 10.91 4.89 3.37
C LEU A 196 11.73 4.66 2.11
N TYR A 197 11.13 4.89 0.94
CA TYR A 197 11.91 4.96 -0.30
C TYR A 197 12.80 6.20 -0.29
N ALA A 198 14.03 6.04 -0.75
CA ALA A 198 14.92 7.15 -1.01
C ALA A 198 14.39 8.06 -2.14
N PHE A 199 14.80 9.32 -2.13
CA PHE A 199 14.52 10.31 -3.17
C PHE A 199 15.80 10.91 -3.74
N ASP A 200 15.73 11.57 -4.90
CA ASP A 200 16.89 12.17 -5.57
C ASP A 200 17.70 13.12 -4.64
N LYS A 201 17.04 13.80 -3.70
CA LYS A 201 17.68 14.68 -2.69
C LYS A 201 18.59 13.91 -1.71
N ASP A 202 18.40 12.61 -1.55
CA ASP A 202 19.11 11.76 -0.58
C ASP A 202 20.42 11.19 -1.17
N LEU A 203 20.69 11.43 -2.46
CA LEU A 203 21.81 10.89 -3.22
C LEU A 203 23.16 11.01 -2.49
N SER A 204 23.46 12.18 -1.93
CA SER A 204 24.76 12.43 -1.27
C SER A 204 24.94 11.53 -0.04
N GLN A 205 23.89 11.33 0.76
CA GLN A 205 23.95 10.50 1.97
C GLN A 205 24.06 9.02 1.60
N ILE A 206 23.31 8.57 0.59
CA ILE A 206 23.33 7.19 0.10
C ILE A 206 24.72 6.83 -0.46
N LYS A 207 25.34 7.75 -1.19
CA LYS A 207 26.71 7.58 -1.72
C LYS A 207 27.75 7.43 -0.62
N GLU A 208 27.63 8.20 0.47
CA GLU A 208 28.48 8.05 1.66
C GLU A 208 28.33 6.65 2.26
N LEU A 209 27.10 6.14 2.38
CA LEU A 209 26.84 4.81 2.94
C LEU A 209 27.42 3.68 2.08
N PHE A 210 27.28 3.73 0.75
CA PHE A 210 27.94 2.77 -0.13
C PHE A 210 29.47 2.81 -0.01
N SER A 211 30.04 4.00 0.16
CA SER A 211 31.48 4.17 0.36
C SER A 211 31.93 3.60 1.72
N PHE A 212 31.11 3.76 2.76
CA PHE A 212 31.37 3.25 4.11
C PHE A 212 31.56 1.73 4.16
N ILE A 213 30.79 0.97 3.36
CA ILE A 213 30.92 -0.50 3.25
C ILE A 213 31.97 -0.94 2.22
N GLY A 214 32.80 -0.02 1.72
CA GLY A 214 33.83 -0.33 0.72
C GLY A 214 33.28 -0.77 -0.64
N ALA A 215 32.04 -0.38 -0.97
CA ALA A 215 31.37 -0.69 -2.24
C ALA A 215 30.83 0.59 -2.89
N PRO A 216 31.68 1.57 -3.20
CA PRO A 216 31.24 2.84 -3.78
C PRO A 216 30.51 2.60 -5.10
N MET A 217 29.37 3.28 -5.27
CA MET A 217 28.53 3.17 -6.44
C MET A 217 28.43 4.54 -7.12
N ASN A 218 28.41 4.58 -8.46
CA ASN A 218 28.34 5.84 -9.19
C ASN A 218 26.93 6.46 -9.08
N ASP A 219 26.88 7.78 -9.24
CA ASP A 219 25.67 8.58 -9.04
C ASP A 219 24.53 8.13 -9.98
N MET A 220 24.84 7.83 -11.25
CA MET A 220 23.83 7.37 -12.22
C MET A 220 23.15 6.06 -11.80
N THR A 221 23.91 5.13 -11.20
CA THR A 221 23.38 3.84 -10.74
C THR A 221 22.51 4.03 -9.49
N ILE A 222 22.95 4.88 -8.56
CA ILE A 222 22.16 5.20 -7.36
C ILE A 222 20.85 5.90 -7.77
N ILE A 223 20.90 6.89 -8.66
CA ILE A 223 19.71 7.59 -9.18
C ILE A 223 18.75 6.61 -9.87
N ARG A 224 19.27 5.67 -10.69
CA ARG A 224 18.44 4.62 -11.30
C ARG A 224 17.69 3.82 -10.23
N LYS A 225 18.41 3.33 -9.22
CA LYS A 225 17.83 2.55 -8.12
C LYS A 225 16.79 3.37 -7.33
N ILE A 226 17.08 4.63 -7.01
CA ILE A 226 16.12 5.54 -6.37
C ILE A 226 14.81 5.63 -7.18
N ARG A 227 14.93 5.88 -8.49
CA ARG A 227 13.76 5.99 -9.39
C ARG A 227 12.98 4.69 -9.53
N ASN A 228 13.67 3.56 -9.48
CA ASN A 228 13.08 2.22 -9.48
C ASN A 228 12.50 1.81 -8.12
N ARG A 229 12.60 2.67 -7.09
CA ARG A 229 12.22 2.35 -5.71
C ARG A 229 12.99 1.16 -5.12
N GLU A 230 14.25 1.03 -5.48
CA GLU A 230 15.15 -0.08 -5.14
C GLU A 230 16.03 0.19 -3.91
N ILE A 231 15.79 1.31 -3.21
CA ILE A 231 16.51 1.68 -1.99
C ILE A 231 15.49 2.08 -0.92
N LEU A 232 15.55 1.38 0.21
CA LEU A 232 14.79 1.71 1.41
C LEU A 232 15.73 2.23 2.49
N VAL A 233 15.31 3.29 3.17
CA VAL A 233 16.08 4.01 4.17
C VAL A 233 15.26 4.25 5.43
N PHE A 234 15.94 4.45 6.55
CA PHE A 234 15.37 5.11 7.72
C PHE A 234 15.87 6.56 7.78
N LEU A 235 14.93 7.50 7.88
CA LEU A 235 15.21 8.92 7.96
C LEU A 235 15.04 9.40 9.41
N GLU A 236 16.14 9.77 10.05
CA GLU A 236 16.11 10.32 11.40
C GLU A 236 15.42 11.70 11.44
N SER A 237 14.99 12.14 12.62
CA SER A 237 14.29 13.43 12.80
C SER A 237 15.13 14.64 12.37
N ASN A 238 16.46 14.51 12.34
CA ASN A 238 17.40 15.52 11.86
C ASN A 238 17.63 15.47 10.32
N GLY A 239 16.95 14.57 9.61
CA GLY A 239 17.09 14.36 8.15
C GLY A 239 18.27 13.46 7.75
N LYS A 240 18.97 12.84 8.70
CA LYS A 240 20.10 11.96 8.44
C LYS A 240 19.64 10.55 8.07
N ILE A 241 20.36 9.92 7.16
CA ILE A 241 20.18 8.52 6.76
C ILE A 241 21.41 7.73 7.20
N ASN A 242 21.23 6.87 8.20
CA ASN A 242 22.28 5.99 8.71
C ASN A 242 22.04 4.51 8.38
N ASN A 243 20.80 4.16 8.03
CA ASN A 243 20.37 2.76 7.85
C ASN A 243 19.65 2.62 6.52
N MET A 244 20.07 1.65 5.71
CA MET A 244 19.47 1.39 4.40
C MET A 244 19.57 -0.06 3.95
N VAL A 245 18.69 -0.45 3.04
CA VAL A 245 18.81 -1.67 2.23
C VAL A 245 18.63 -1.30 0.75
N SER A 246 19.50 -1.83 -0.09
CA SER A 246 19.46 -1.70 -1.55
C SER A 246 19.30 -3.08 -2.17
N TYR A 247 18.42 -3.15 -3.17
CA TYR A 247 18.12 -4.37 -3.90
C TYR A 247 17.92 -4.08 -5.38
N ASP A 248 18.03 -5.09 -6.23
CA ASP A 248 17.70 -5.01 -7.66
C ASP A 248 16.59 -6.03 -7.95
N LEU A 249 15.44 -5.51 -8.40
CA LEU A 249 14.25 -6.31 -8.65
C LEU A 249 14.38 -7.15 -9.92
N LYS A 250 15.22 -6.74 -10.86
CA LYS A 250 15.45 -7.48 -12.10
C LYS A 250 16.32 -8.69 -11.86
N ASP A 251 17.37 -8.51 -11.06
CA ASP A 251 18.35 -9.57 -10.77
C ASP A 251 18.02 -10.36 -9.50
N ASN A 252 16.90 -10.04 -8.83
CA ASN A 252 16.43 -10.66 -7.60
C ASN A 252 17.50 -10.70 -6.50
N VAL A 253 18.17 -9.58 -6.27
CA VAL A 253 19.32 -9.51 -5.36
C VAL A 253 19.19 -8.38 -4.34
N ILE A 254 19.59 -8.64 -3.09
CA ILE A 254 19.89 -7.63 -2.08
C ILE A 254 21.39 -7.37 -2.16
N ASP A 255 21.76 -6.23 -2.75
CA ASP A 255 23.16 -5.89 -3.04
C ASP A 255 23.85 -5.10 -1.93
N ALA A 256 23.10 -4.46 -1.03
CA ALA A 256 23.65 -3.84 0.17
C ALA A 256 22.63 -3.80 1.32
N PHE A 257 23.13 -4.01 2.54
CA PHE A 257 22.38 -3.85 3.78
C PHE A 257 23.28 -3.15 4.80
N ILE A 258 22.92 -1.94 5.23
CA ILE A 258 23.81 -1.05 5.98
C ILE A 258 23.08 -0.55 7.21
N ILE A 259 23.68 -0.77 8.38
CA ILE A 259 23.21 -0.25 9.68
C ILE A 259 24.38 0.47 10.35
N LYS A 260 24.32 1.81 10.40
CA LYS A 260 25.35 2.65 11.05
C LYS A 260 24.94 3.11 12.44
N ASP A 261 23.64 3.21 12.71
CA ASP A 261 23.12 3.51 14.05
C ASP A 261 22.75 2.21 14.79
N GLU A 262 23.25 2.05 16.02
CA GLU A 262 22.96 0.89 16.86
C GLU A 262 21.67 1.03 17.68
N LYS A 263 21.04 2.21 17.69
CA LYS A 263 19.74 2.40 18.34
C LYS A 263 18.69 1.50 17.71
N MET A 264 18.06 0.67 18.54
CA MET A 264 17.01 -0.26 18.10
C MET A 264 17.46 -1.18 16.94
N LYS A 265 18.75 -1.51 16.86
CA LYS A 265 19.40 -2.25 15.76
C LYS A 265 18.59 -3.43 15.24
N SER A 266 18.20 -4.36 16.10
CA SER A 266 17.42 -5.56 15.73
C SER A 266 16.06 -5.21 15.10
N ILE A 267 15.42 -4.15 15.58
CA ILE A 267 14.12 -3.70 15.04
C ILE A 267 14.31 -3.05 13.67
N VAL A 268 15.35 -2.23 13.50
CA VAL A 268 15.70 -1.60 12.22
C VAL A 268 16.04 -2.67 11.18
N GLU A 269 16.87 -3.65 11.54
CA GLU A 269 17.24 -4.79 10.70
C GLU A 269 16.02 -5.57 10.23
N ALA A 270 15.15 -5.97 11.17
CA ALA A 270 13.93 -6.72 10.85
C ALA A 270 13.03 -5.93 9.89
N ARG A 271 12.81 -4.64 10.16
CA ARG A 271 11.92 -3.80 9.35
C ARG A 271 12.45 -3.58 7.93
N LEU A 272 13.75 -3.30 7.76
CA LEU A 272 14.36 -3.17 6.44
C LEU A 272 14.31 -4.48 5.66
N MET A 273 14.66 -5.60 6.30
CA MET A 273 14.67 -6.91 5.65
C MET A 273 13.27 -7.32 5.19
N VAL A 274 12.27 -7.21 6.07
CA VAL A 274 10.86 -7.50 5.73
C VAL A 274 10.37 -6.61 4.60
N SER A 275 10.63 -5.30 4.69
CA SER A 275 10.17 -4.36 3.68
C SER A 275 10.83 -4.58 2.33
N ALA A 276 12.11 -5.01 2.30
CA ALA A 276 12.83 -5.36 1.08
C ALA A 276 12.31 -6.68 0.48
N LEU A 277 12.23 -7.75 1.27
CA LEU A 277 11.74 -9.06 0.79
C LEU A 277 10.30 -8.99 0.27
N ALA A 278 9.46 -8.12 0.85
CA ALA A 278 8.10 -7.91 0.40
C ALA A 278 7.99 -7.28 -1.01
N GLN A 279 9.05 -6.64 -1.52
CA GLN A 279 9.06 -6.08 -2.87
C GLN A 279 9.21 -7.14 -3.97
N PHE A 280 9.75 -8.31 -3.61
CA PHE A 280 9.93 -9.40 -4.56
C PHE A 280 8.63 -10.22 -4.69
N PRO A 281 8.33 -10.77 -5.88
CA PRO A 281 7.18 -11.65 -6.07
C PRO A 281 7.29 -12.93 -5.24
N LEU A 282 6.15 -13.47 -4.81
CA LEU A 282 6.10 -14.76 -4.14
C LEU A 282 6.68 -15.88 -5.02
N GLY A 283 7.35 -16.84 -4.39
CA GLY A 283 8.01 -17.95 -5.09
C GLY A 283 9.36 -17.60 -5.73
N THR A 284 9.79 -16.34 -5.68
CA THR A 284 11.11 -15.91 -6.15
C THR A 284 12.19 -16.34 -5.17
N VAL A 285 13.34 -16.79 -5.66
CA VAL A 285 14.55 -16.96 -4.84
C VAL A 285 15.34 -15.66 -4.91
N VAL A 286 15.53 -15.02 -3.76
CA VAL A 286 16.28 -13.77 -3.63
C VAL A 286 17.69 -14.07 -3.16
N LYS A 287 18.67 -13.55 -3.90
CA LYS A 287 20.09 -13.59 -3.53
C LYS A 287 20.43 -12.43 -2.60
N ALA A 288 21.35 -12.62 -1.68
CA ALA A 288 21.89 -11.56 -0.82
C ALA A 288 23.41 -11.67 -0.78
N ILE A 289 24.09 -10.56 -1.11
CA ILE A 289 25.55 -10.52 -1.21
C ILE A 289 26.12 -10.01 0.11
N ALA A 290 26.76 -10.89 0.88
CA ALA A 290 27.42 -10.49 2.12
C ALA A 290 28.70 -9.69 1.82
N LYS A 291 28.79 -8.47 2.35
CA LYS A 291 29.92 -7.56 2.13
C LYS A 291 30.96 -7.63 3.26
N ASP A 292 30.56 -8.10 4.44
CA ASP A 292 31.35 -8.14 5.67
C ASP A 292 30.85 -9.24 6.62
N ASP A 293 31.52 -9.43 7.76
CA ASP A 293 31.14 -10.43 8.77
C ASP A 293 29.76 -10.13 9.39
N TYR A 294 29.40 -8.85 9.46
CA TYR A 294 28.11 -8.41 9.99
C TYR A 294 26.96 -8.89 9.10
N THR A 295 26.99 -8.60 7.80
CA THR A 295 25.99 -9.04 6.82
C THR A 295 25.97 -10.56 6.66
N ASN A 296 27.11 -11.24 6.78
CA ASN A 296 27.16 -12.70 6.85
C ASN A 296 26.33 -13.26 8.00
N LYS A 297 26.51 -12.71 9.22
CA LYS A 297 25.74 -13.13 10.39
C LYS A 297 24.27 -12.76 10.25
N LEU A 298 23.99 -11.54 9.77
CA LEU A 298 22.64 -11.03 9.57
C LEU A 298 21.80 -11.96 8.67
N TYR A 299 22.31 -12.35 7.50
CA TYR A 299 21.57 -13.21 6.59
C TYR A 299 21.35 -14.62 7.16
N GLN A 300 22.29 -15.16 7.94
CA GLN A 300 22.11 -16.43 8.65
C GLN A 300 21.05 -16.33 9.76
N ASP A 301 21.04 -15.21 10.51
CA ASP A 301 20.03 -14.95 11.54
C ASP A 301 18.62 -14.96 10.92
N PHE A 302 18.46 -14.31 9.75
CA PHE A 302 17.23 -14.31 8.95
C PHE A 302 16.93 -15.62 8.20
N GLY A 303 17.79 -16.64 8.32
CA GLY A 303 17.54 -17.97 7.76
C GLY A 303 17.89 -18.14 6.29
N PHE A 304 18.63 -17.21 5.69
CA PHE A 304 19.16 -17.41 4.34
C PHE A 304 20.17 -18.56 4.35
N LYS A 305 20.19 -19.33 3.26
CA LYS A 305 21.12 -20.45 3.06
C LYS A 305 22.26 -20.02 2.15
N LYS A 306 23.48 -20.50 2.39
CA LYS A 306 24.60 -20.23 1.48
C LYS A 306 24.31 -20.86 0.11
N SER A 307 24.51 -20.10 -0.96
CA SER A 307 24.35 -20.61 -2.33
C SER A 307 25.43 -21.65 -2.66
N ALA A 308 25.07 -22.63 -3.48
CA ALA A 308 25.97 -23.67 -3.95
C ALA A 308 26.99 -23.15 -4.98
N GLU A 309 26.64 -22.08 -5.72
CA GLU A 309 27.52 -21.39 -6.66
C GLU A 309 28.38 -20.39 -5.87
N GLN A 310 29.54 -20.85 -5.38
CA GLN A 310 30.38 -20.04 -4.50
C GLN A 310 31.11 -18.92 -5.25
N LYS A 311 30.75 -17.69 -4.85
CA LYS A 311 31.41 -16.39 -5.04
C LYS A 311 31.06 -15.64 -6.33
N GLU A 312 30.21 -14.64 -6.17
CA GLU A 312 30.16 -13.49 -7.08
C GLU A 312 31.20 -12.47 -6.58
N ASP A 313 32.25 -12.26 -7.38
CA ASP A 313 33.33 -11.30 -7.08
C ASP A 313 34.01 -11.51 -5.69
N GLY A 314 34.24 -12.76 -5.32
CA GLY A 314 34.92 -13.14 -4.08
C GLY A 314 34.05 -13.15 -2.81
N LYS A 315 32.77 -12.75 -2.90
CA LYS A 315 31.87 -12.55 -1.75
C LYS A 315 30.92 -13.74 -1.53
N THR A 316 30.55 -14.00 -0.28
CA THR A 316 29.59 -15.07 0.04
C THR A 316 28.19 -14.66 -0.41
N VAL A 317 27.55 -15.51 -1.21
CA VAL A 317 26.16 -15.34 -1.65
C VAL A 317 25.24 -16.21 -0.80
N TYR A 318 24.16 -15.60 -0.34
CA TYR A 318 23.08 -16.25 0.39
C TYR A 318 21.79 -16.22 -0.41
N GLU A 319 20.90 -17.18 -0.18
CA GLU A 319 19.63 -17.32 -0.89
C GLU A 319 18.49 -17.58 0.08
N ILE A 320 17.33 -17.00 -0.21
CA ILE A 320 16.08 -17.27 0.49
C ILE A 320 14.92 -17.32 -0.51
N LEU A 321 13.99 -18.24 -0.28
CA LEU A 321 12.69 -18.19 -0.97
C LEU A 321 11.85 -17.08 -0.33
N VAL A 322 11.32 -16.18 -1.15
CA VAL A 322 10.49 -15.08 -0.65
C VAL A 322 9.32 -15.64 0.19
N PRO A 323 9.22 -15.25 1.47
CA PRO A 323 8.22 -15.81 2.36
C PRO A 323 6.81 -15.30 2.05
N GLU A 324 5.81 -16.12 2.38
CA GLU A 324 4.40 -15.79 2.22
C GLU A 324 3.95 -14.73 3.24
N SER A 325 4.51 -14.76 4.44
CA SER A 325 4.22 -13.81 5.52
C SER A 325 5.49 -13.26 6.18
N ALA A 326 5.42 -12.02 6.65
CA ALA A 326 6.47 -11.44 7.48
C ALA A 326 6.61 -12.17 8.84
N HIS A 327 5.52 -12.76 9.36
CA HIS A 327 5.51 -13.47 10.64
C HIS A 327 6.50 -14.63 10.66
N ASP A 328 6.58 -15.37 9.55
CA ASP A 328 7.28 -16.67 9.47
C ASP A 328 8.77 -16.58 9.81
N PHE A 329 9.39 -15.40 9.67
CA PHE A 329 10.82 -15.24 9.88
C PHE A 329 11.21 -14.11 10.84
N VAL A 330 10.36 -13.10 11.08
CA VAL A 330 10.72 -12.04 12.05
C VAL A 330 10.76 -12.56 13.48
N TYR A 331 9.82 -13.42 13.89
CA TYR A 331 9.85 -14.00 15.24
C TYR A 331 11.08 -14.86 15.44
N ALA A 332 11.38 -15.75 14.48
CA ALA A 332 12.60 -16.56 14.51
C ALA A 332 13.88 -15.72 14.56
N PHE A 333 13.94 -14.60 13.83
CA PHE A 333 15.05 -13.65 13.89
C PHE A 333 15.15 -12.97 15.27
N MET A 334 14.04 -12.48 15.80
CA MET A 334 13.99 -11.77 17.08
C MET A 334 14.32 -12.70 18.26
N ASP A 335 13.84 -13.94 18.24
CA ASP A 335 14.15 -14.93 19.28
C ASP A 335 15.65 -15.28 19.30
N LYS A 336 16.25 -15.55 18.12
CA LYS A 336 17.71 -15.74 17.98
C LYS A 336 18.51 -14.56 18.53
N ARG A 337 18.12 -13.32 18.20
CA ARG A 337 18.81 -12.11 18.65
C ARG A 337 18.62 -11.83 20.15
N ASN A 338 17.50 -12.24 20.72
CA ASN A 338 17.21 -12.10 22.16
C ASN A 338 17.73 -13.28 22.99
N GLY A 339 18.37 -14.27 22.37
CA GLY A 339 18.93 -15.45 23.04
C GLY A 339 17.86 -16.37 23.65
N LYS A 340 16.65 -16.39 23.07
CA LYS A 340 15.53 -17.23 23.51
C LYS A 340 15.41 -18.51 22.71
#